data_AF-A0A941PLQ7-F1
#
_entry.id   AF-A0A941PLQ7-F1
#
_cell.length_a   1.000
_cell.length_b   1.000
_cell.length_c   1.000
_cell.angle_alpha   90.00
_cell.angle_beta   90.00
_cell.angle_gamma   90.00
#
_symmetry.space_group_name_H-M   'P 1'
#
loop_
_entity.id
_entity.type
_entity.pdbx_description
1 polymer ?
#
loop_
_entity_poly.entity_id
_entity_poly.type
_entity_poly.pdbx_seq_one_letter_code
_entity_poly.pdbx_strand_id
1 'polypeptide(L)' 'EAWLLGPLREWAEDLLSPSHLAKHGVLDVKPVRKFWERYRRGGTTEDSRAWALLQFQSWMAARA' A
#
# COMPACT_ATOMS: atom_id res chain seq x y z
N GLU A 1 -2.18 -4.63 17.03
CA GLU A 1 -1.94 -3.17 16.86
C GLU A 1 -1.94 -2.85 15.37
N ALA A 2 -2.63 -1.81 14.93
CA ALA A 2 -2.72 -1.44 13.51
C ALA A 2 -1.53 -0.54 13.12
N TRP A 3 -0.32 -1.07 13.15
CA TRP A 3 0.93 -0.32 12.91
C TRP A 3 0.98 0.32 11.51
N LEU A 4 0.33 -0.30 10.51
CA LEU A 4 0.14 0.25 9.16
C LEU A 4 -0.84 1.44 9.10
N LEU A 5 -1.70 1.60 10.10
CA LEU A 5 -2.62 2.74 10.23
C LEU A 5 -2.17 3.76 11.29
N GLY A 6 -1.10 3.45 12.02
CA GLY A 6 -0.47 4.33 13.00
C GLY A 6 0.90 4.82 12.51
N PRO A 7 2.01 4.37 13.12
CA PRO A 7 3.35 4.92 12.87
C PRO A 7 3.81 4.81 11.40
N LEU A 8 3.38 3.77 10.66
CA LEU A 8 3.77 3.59 9.25
C LEU A 8 2.73 4.10 8.26
N ARG A 9 1.70 4.82 8.71
CA ARG A 9 0.60 5.26 7.85
C ARG A 9 1.07 6.15 6.71
N GLU A 10 1.89 7.15 6.99
CA GLU A 10 2.34 8.10 5.96
C GLU A 10 3.19 7.40 4.90
N TRP A 11 4.09 6.53 5.34
CA TRP A 11 4.90 5.68 4.46
C TRP A 11 4.03 4.79 3.56
N ALA A 12 3.01 4.14 4.13
CA ALA A 12 2.12 3.28 3.37
C ALA A 12 1.23 4.07 2.39
N GLU A 13 0.75 5.26 2.76
CA GLU A 13 -0.02 6.13 1.88
C GLU A 13 0.79 6.64 0.70
N ASP A 14 2.07 6.97 0.92
CA ASP A 14 2.98 7.42 -0.13
C ASP A 14 3.27 6.30 -1.14
N LEU A 15 3.67 5.11 -0.68
CA LEU A 15 3.94 3.96 -1.54
C LEU A 15 2.72 3.50 -2.33
N LEU A 16 1.53 3.61 -1.74
CA LEU A 16 0.28 3.25 -2.41
C LEU A 16 -0.37 4.43 -3.12
N SER A 17 0.31 5.57 -3.25
CA SER A 17 -0.24 6.72 -3.98
C SER A 17 -0.50 6.36 -5.46
N PRO A 18 -1.53 6.94 -6.11
CA PRO A 18 -1.79 6.69 -7.52
C PRO A 18 -0.56 6.93 -8.42
N SER A 19 0.25 7.93 -8.08
CA SER A 19 1.50 8.24 -8.78
C SER A 19 2.56 7.15 -8.62
N HIS A 20 2.80 6.63 -7.41
CA HIS A 20 3.77 5.55 -7.21
C HIS A 20 3.32 4.24 -7.85
N LEU A 21 2.03 3.91 -7.73
CA LEU A 21 1.48 2.71 -8.36
C LEU A 21 1.56 2.77 -9.89
N ALA A 22 1.29 3.95 -10.48
CA ALA A 22 1.37 4.14 -11.93
C ALA A 22 2.81 4.15 -12.47
N LYS A 23 3.80 4.50 -11.63
CA LYS A 23 5.21 4.67 -12.04
C LYS A 23 5.79 3.44 -12.73
N HIS A 24 5.42 2.24 -12.27
CA HIS A 24 5.98 0.99 -12.76
C HIS A 24 5.04 0.17 -13.64
N GLY A 25 3.75 0.52 -13.68
CA GLY A 25 2.75 -0.18 -14.51
C GLY A 25 2.50 -1.66 -14.14
N VAL A 26 3.08 -2.19 -13.04
CA VAL A 26 2.91 -3.59 -12.63
C VAL A 26 1.61 -3.82 -11.86
N LEU A 27 1.16 -2.81 -11.09
CA LEU A 27 -0.06 -2.88 -10.31
C LEU A 27 -1.14 -1.98 -10.91
N ASP A 28 -2.34 -2.52 -11.04
CA ASP A 28 -3.50 -1.70 -11.37
C ASP A 28 -3.83 -0.76 -10.22
N VAL A 29 -3.74 0.54 -10.48
CA VAL A 29 -3.95 1.60 -9.48
C VAL A 29 -5.32 1.51 -8.83
N LYS A 30 -6.38 1.31 -9.62
CA LYS A 30 -7.77 1.32 -9.16
C LYS A 30 -8.08 0.23 -8.11
N PRO A 31 -7.84 -1.07 -8.36
CA PRO A 31 -8.10 -2.11 -7.36
C PRO A 31 -7.21 -1.98 -6.13
N VAL A 32 -5.95 -1.55 -6.28
CA VAL A 32 -5.05 -1.36 -5.14
C VAL A 32 -5.52 -0.23 -4.23
N ARG A 33 -5.92 0.93 -4.78
CA ARG A 33 -6.46 2.04 -3.97
C ARG A 33 -7.76 1.64 -3.29
N LYS A 34 -8.66 0.94 -3.98
CA LYS A 34 -9.90 0.44 -3.38
C LYS A 34 -9.63 -0.52 -2.21
N PHE A 35 -8.65 -1.41 -2.37
CA PHE A 35 -8.21 -2.29 -1.29
C PHE A 35 -7.67 -1.48 -0.09
N TRP A 36 -6.78 -0.52 -0.33
CA TRP A 36 -6.17 0.29 0.71
C TRP A 36 -7.20 1.14 1.48
N GLU A 37 -8.17 1.73 0.79
CA GLU A 37 -9.28 2.45 1.43
C GLU A 37 -10.14 1.54 2.30
N ARG A 38 -10.43 0.31 1.85
CA ARG A 38 -11.16 -0.68 2.64
C ARG A 38 -10.36 -1.08 3.89
N TYR A 39 -9.07 -1.36 3.72
CA TYR A 39 -8.17 -1.72 4.80
C TYR A 39 -8.13 -0.65 5.90
N ARG A 40 -8.07 0.63 5.51
CA ARG A 40 -8.10 1.77 6.44
C ARG A 40 -9.41 1.91 7.23
N ARG A 41 -10.54 1.43 6.71
CA ARG A 41 -11.87 1.61 7.31
C ARG A 41 -12.29 0.51 8.29
N GLY A 42 -11.59 -0.62 8.35
CA GLY A 42 -11.97 -1.75 9.22
C GLY A 42 -10.83 -2.70 9.59
N GLY A 43 -9.58 -2.24 9.51
CA GLY A 43 -8.39 -3.08 9.37
C GLY A 43 -7.92 -3.83 10.62
N THR A 44 -7.68 -5.14 10.43
CA THR A 44 -6.56 -5.94 10.98
C THR A 44 -6.51 -7.36 10.35
N THR A 45 -7.58 -7.82 9.69
CA THR A 45 -7.66 -9.18 9.12
C THR A 45 -6.87 -9.39 7.82
N GLU A 46 -6.52 -8.31 7.12
CA GLU A 46 -5.77 -8.35 5.85
C GLU A 46 -4.34 -7.79 5.98
N ASP A 47 -3.79 -7.70 7.20
CA ASP A 47 -2.47 -7.11 7.48
C ASP A 47 -1.36 -7.75 6.64
N SER A 48 -1.35 -9.08 6.52
CA SER A 48 -0.37 -9.80 5.71
C SER A 48 -0.43 -9.41 4.23
N ARG A 49 -1.64 -9.16 3.70
CA ARG A 49 -1.84 -8.76 2.30
C ARG A 49 -1.42 -7.31 2.09
N ALA A 50 -1.79 -6.42 3.00
CA ALA A 50 -1.37 -5.03 2.96
C ALA A 50 0.16 -4.92 3.04
N TRP A 51 0.79 -5.70 3.92
CA TRP A 51 2.23 -5.75 4.05
C TRP A 51 2.92 -6.28 2.79
N ALA A 52 2.45 -7.39 2.21
CA ALA A 52 3.03 -7.94 0.98
C ALA A 52 3.01 -6.92 -0.17
N LEU A 53 1.90 -6.18 -0.30
CA LEU A 53 1.75 -5.12 -1.29
C LEU A 53 2.74 -3.96 -1.06
N LEU A 54 2.91 -3.54 0.19
CA LEU A 54 3.83 -2.47 0.58
C LEU A 54 5.30 -2.88 0.40
N GLN A 55 5.68 -4.10 0.77
CA GLN A 55 7.02 -4.64 0.53
C GLN A 55 7.34 -4.66 -0.96
N PHE A 56 6.38 -5.08 -1.79
CA PHE A 56 6.55 -5.06 -3.24
C PHE A 56 6.72 -3.64 -3.78
N GLN A 57 5.87 -2.69 -3.37
CA GLN A 57 5.99 -1.29 -3.81
C GLN A 57 7.29 -0.64 -3.33
N SER A 58 7.72 -0.93 -2.10
CA SER A 58 9.00 -0.44 -1.58
C SER A 58 10.19 -0.97 -2.38
N TRP A 59 10.18 -2.26 -2.75
CA TRP A 59 11.22 -2.85 -3.59
C TRP A 59 11.25 -2.23 -4.99
N MET A 60 10.10 -1.97 -5.58
CA MET A 60 10.02 -1.29 -6.88
C MET A 60 10.52 0.15 -6.81
N ALA A 61 10.13 0.90 -5.77
CA ALA A 61 10.56 2.28 -5.56
C ALA A 61 12.09 2.39 -5.39
N ALA A 62 12.72 1.41 -4.72
CA ALA A 62 14.18 1.35 -4.56
C ALA A 62 14.93 1.01 -5.86
N ARG A 63 14.25 0.52 -6.89
CA ARG A 63 14.82 0.16 -8.20
C ARG A 63 14.53 1.19 -9.28
N ALA A 64 13.80 2.25 -8.94
CA ALA A 64 13.43 3.36 -9.81
C ALA A 64 14.50 4.45 -9.77
#